data_AF-A0A0A0DP17-F1
#
_entry.id   AF-A0A0A0DP17-F1
#
_cell.length_a   1.000
_cell.length_b   1.000
_cell.length_c   1.000
_cell.angle_alpha   90.00
_cell.angle_beta   90.00
_cell.angle_gamma   90.00
#
_symmetry.space_group_name_H-M   'P 1'
#
loop_
_entity.id
_entity.type
_entity.pdbx_description
1 polymer ?
#
loop_
_entity_poly.entity_id
_entity_poly.type
_entity_poly.pdbx_seq_one_letter_code
_entity_poly.pdbx_strand_id
1 'polypeptide(L)'
;MTKVLKAGALWLAITIIVWLITIWHWQNNAHDASTGEIVGQLFVLPVALTAFLLLVLWGVKRLRAQAAAPVVPATKAAEGAPTVASVHAVSDEAQRALSAWVLAEAVTLAAGNDAGAAWAGLQSHTVRPELDSELQDVDGLPIFTSRVADLDVRDWLDAHAELMQEPALSEPVLRGLALLEAPLHQMLDAVSALAPSGVMAAASGAESSTGEGASGTAMKAHLSGVAAPVNKAQVQARSALAPQLTVRLLLPAQWATSERDTAVEWVRSQCGALLDWAEAHQAKGLRWLTEAVERPEGFWDEVDRQIVQWSRDPRPELLLILAVDSAVNEPSVERMQAVGELFTSSHQTGRVPGEAAAGLLLANEHWPLQAEPEVPPVRMWRPVRATRDKSADAAGRVGAAVLGAALQQALALNQADKDRLLVVSDADHRASRTAELFEALQEVVPGVDPMLAVTRVGESCGDMGLARALVPSALACTALRAGEVPDQVAVATHVQSSHERVVVALAPWGAALAST
;
A
#
# COMPACT_ATOMS: atom_id res chain seq x y z
N MET A 1 35.95 29.89 18.50
CA MET A 1 35.16 30.20 19.72
C MET A 1 33.65 29.96 19.53
N THR A 2 33.05 30.35 18.40
CA THR A 2 31.59 30.24 18.14
C THR A 2 31.00 28.83 18.16
N LYS A 3 31.73 27.79 17.72
CA LYS A 3 31.24 26.39 17.73
C LYS A 3 31.13 25.80 19.14
N VAL A 4 32.07 26.13 20.03
CA VAL A 4 32.08 25.67 21.42
C VAL A 4 30.96 26.33 22.21
N LEU A 5 30.70 27.63 21.96
CA LEU A 5 29.57 28.36 22.54
C LEU A 5 28.21 27.76 22.13
N LYS A 6 28.04 27.38 20.86
CA LYS A 6 26.81 26.73 20.37
C LYS A 6 26.59 25.34 20.96
N ALA A 7 27.66 24.55 21.09
CA ALA A 7 27.57 23.23 21.71
C ALA A 7 27.24 23.33 23.21
N GLY A 8 27.84 24.30 23.92
CA GLY A 8 27.54 24.58 25.31
C GLY A 8 26.09 25.04 25.52
N ALA A 9 25.58 25.93 24.67
CA ALA A 9 24.19 26.40 24.75
C ALA A 9 23.18 25.28 24.48
N LEU A 10 23.48 24.37 23.54
CA LEU A 10 22.63 23.22 23.23
C LEU A 10 22.57 22.23 24.40
N TRP A 11 23.72 21.92 25.01
CA TRP A 11 23.76 21.05 26.19
C TRP A 11 23.00 21.65 27.37
N LEU A 12 23.16 22.96 27.60
CA LEU A 12 22.43 23.67 28.64
C LEU A 12 20.90 23.61 28.40
N ALA A 13 20.45 23.84 27.17
CA ALA A 13 19.04 23.79 26.82
C ALA A 13 18.43 22.40 27.04
N ILE A 14 19.11 21.34 26.59
CA ILE A 14 18.65 19.95 26.79
C ILE A 14 18.57 19.63 28.28
N THR A 15 19.59 20.02 29.06
CA THR A 15 19.62 19.78 30.50
C THR A 15 18.47 20.48 31.22
N ILE A 16 18.21 21.75 30.89
CA ILE A 16 17.09 22.51 31.48
C ILE A 16 15.74 21.86 31.14
N ILE A 17 15.53 21.44 29.90
CA ILE A 17 14.28 20.79 29.49
C ILE A 17 14.08 19.47 30.24
N VAL A 18 15.10 18.62 30.31
CA VAL A 18 15.03 17.35 31.04
C VAL A 18 14.72 17.61 32.52
N TRP A 19 15.40 18.56 33.15
CA TRP A 19 15.13 18.91 34.55
C TRP A 19 13.70 19.39 34.77
N LEU A 20 13.19 20.29 33.92
CA LEU A 20 11.83 20.81 34.04
C LEU A 20 10.78 19.70 33.94
N ILE A 21 10.93 18.80 32.97
CA ILE A 21 10.00 17.68 32.77
C ILE A 21 10.08 16.69 33.94
N THR A 22 11.28 16.32 34.38
CA THR A 22 11.47 15.39 35.49
C THR A 22 10.90 15.95 36.79
N ILE A 23 11.20 17.21 37.11
CA ILE A 23 10.71 17.86 38.33
C ILE A 23 9.19 18.01 38.28
N TRP A 24 8.63 18.42 37.15
CA TRP A 24 7.18 18.51 36.97
C TRP A 24 6.49 17.15 37.16
N HIS A 25 7.04 16.09 36.58
CA HIS A 25 6.53 14.73 36.73
C HIS A 25 6.54 14.25 38.19
N TRP A 26 7.64 14.50 38.93
CA TRP A 26 7.72 14.13 40.35
C TRP A 26 6.74 14.92 41.22
N GLN A 27 6.57 16.21 40.93
CA GLN A 27 5.62 17.07 41.65
C GLN A 27 4.17 16.64 41.42
N ASN A 28 3.81 16.28 40.19
CA ASN A 28 2.44 15.89 39.86
C ASN A 28 2.04 14.51 40.43
N ASN A 29 3.03 13.62 40.65
CA ASN A 29 2.80 12.25 41.06
C ASN A 29 3.14 11.96 42.54
N ALA A 30 3.47 13.00 43.33
CA ALA A 30 3.89 12.88 44.73
C ALA A 30 4.98 11.80 44.94
N HIS A 31 5.95 11.74 44.02
CA HIS A 31 6.97 10.69 44.00
C HIS A 31 8.15 11.03 44.91
N ASP A 32 8.41 10.21 45.92
CA ASP A 32 9.59 10.34 46.79
C ASP A 32 10.83 9.80 46.07
N ALA A 33 11.49 10.68 45.32
CA ALA A 33 12.65 10.30 44.52
C ALA A 33 13.85 9.87 45.40
N SER A 34 14.37 8.68 45.12
CA SER A 34 15.58 8.17 45.80
C SER A 34 16.84 8.88 45.28
N THR A 35 17.91 8.91 46.10
CA THR A 35 19.18 9.56 45.71
C THR A 35 19.75 9.00 44.40
N GLY A 36 19.53 7.71 44.11
CA GLY A 36 19.95 7.08 42.86
C GLY A 36 19.17 7.56 41.63
N GLU A 37 17.85 7.76 41.76
CA GLU A 37 17.01 8.27 40.68
C GLU A 37 17.29 9.75 40.37
N ILE A 38 17.61 10.53 41.39
CA ILE A 38 18.07 11.93 41.25
C ILE A 38 19.33 12.00 40.39
N VAL A 39 20.32 11.16 40.68
CA VAL A 39 21.57 11.14 39.89
C VAL A 39 21.31 10.64 38.46
N GLY A 40 20.49 9.59 38.30
CA GLY A 40 20.17 9.03 37.00
C GLY A 40 19.43 10.01 36.08
N GLN A 41 18.39 10.65 36.59
CA GLN A 41 17.51 11.48 35.77
C GLN A 41 18.03 12.91 35.58
N LEU A 42 18.71 13.50 36.57
CA LEU A 42 19.23 14.88 36.44
C LEU A 42 20.64 14.96 35.87
N PHE A 43 21.45 13.88 35.89
CA PHE A 43 22.82 13.93 35.38
C PHE A 43 23.07 12.94 34.24
N VAL A 44 22.67 11.67 34.36
CA VAL A 44 23.00 10.66 33.33
C VAL A 44 22.14 10.86 32.08
N LEU A 45 20.84 11.08 32.25
CA LEU A 45 19.89 11.21 31.13
C LEU A 45 20.19 12.42 30.21
N PRO A 46 20.46 13.65 30.70
CA PRO A 46 20.82 14.77 29.84
C PRO A 46 22.11 14.53 29.05
N VAL A 47 23.11 13.88 29.67
CA VAL A 47 24.37 13.55 29.01
C VAL A 47 24.16 12.52 27.91
N ALA A 48 23.39 11.47 28.17
CA ALA A 48 23.05 10.44 27.18
C ALA A 48 22.31 11.02 25.98
N LEU A 49 21.28 11.85 26.21
CA LEU A 49 20.52 12.51 25.14
C LEU A 49 21.38 13.46 24.31
N THR A 50 22.27 14.22 24.96
CA THR A 50 23.17 15.12 24.23
C THR A 50 24.19 14.35 23.40
N ALA A 51 24.75 13.26 23.94
CA ALA A 51 25.68 12.40 23.20
C ALA A 51 25.00 11.75 21.99
N PHE A 52 23.77 11.25 22.16
CA PHE A 52 22.97 10.68 21.08
C PHE A 52 22.70 11.71 19.97
N LEU A 53 22.26 12.93 20.33
CA LEU A 53 22.00 14.00 19.36
C LEU A 53 23.26 14.39 18.58
N LEU A 54 24.43 14.45 19.24
CA LEU A 54 25.69 14.76 18.58
C LEU A 54 26.12 13.65 17.61
N LEU A 55 25.87 12.38 17.93
CA LEU A 55 26.12 11.24 17.03
C LEU A 55 25.23 11.30 15.78
N VAL A 56 23.94 11.61 15.95
CA VAL A 56 23.01 11.78 14.82
C VAL A 56 23.46 12.94 13.92
N LEU A 57 23.78 14.09 14.50
CA LEU A 57 24.26 15.26 13.74
C LEU A 57 25.58 14.99 13.03
N TRP A 58 26.46 14.18 13.62
CA TRP A 58 27.70 13.74 12.98
C TRP A 58 27.44 12.77 11.82
N GLY A 59 26.54 11.81 11.97
CA GLY A 59 26.13 10.88 10.92
C GLY A 59 25.52 11.60 9.71
N VAL A 60 24.61 12.56 9.95
CA VAL A 60 23.99 13.37 8.88
C VAL A 60 25.04 14.22 8.15
N LYS A 61 26.01 14.80 8.86
CA LYS A 61 27.12 15.54 8.22
C LYS A 61 28.00 14.65 7.37
N ARG A 62 28.28 13.42 7.83
CA ARG A 62 29.10 12.45 7.09
C ARG A 62 28.40 12.01 5.80
N LEU A 63 27.09 11.77 5.86
CA LEU A 63 26.27 11.45 4.67
C LEU A 63 26.22 12.62 3.68
N ARG A 64 26.02 13.85 4.16
CA ARG A 64 26.04 15.05 3.29
C ARG A 64 27.42 15.32 2.67
N ALA A 65 28.51 15.01 3.38
CA ALA A 65 29.86 15.13 2.85
C ALA A 65 30.16 14.06 1.77
N GLN A 66 29.55 12.88 1.87
CA GLN A 66 29.63 11.83 0.84
C GLN A 66 28.79 12.19 -0.39
N ALA A 67 27.63 12.84 -0.20
CA ALA A 67 26.80 13.33 -1.30
C ALA A 67 27.39 14.56 -2.04
N ALA A 68 28.30 15.30 -1.39
CA ALA A 68 28.96 16.48 -1.97
C ALA A 68 30.35 16.21 -2.57
N ALA A 69 30.78 14.94 -2.66
CA ALA A 69 32.02 14.59 -3.31
C ALA A 69 31.90 14.80 -4.83
N PRO A 70 32.78 15.60 -5.47
CA PRO A 70 32.68 15.85 -6.92
C PRO A 70 32.98 14.58 -7.70
N VAL A 71 32.10 14.26 -8.65
CA VAL A 71 32.27 13.15 -9.60
C VAL A 71 33.46 13.48 -10.52
N VAL A 72 34.57 12.80 -10.30
CA VAL A 72 35.74 12.85 -11.19
C VAL A 72 35.44 11.96 -12.41
N PRO A 73 35.53 12.46 -13.65
CA PRO A 73 35.36 11.63 -14.83
C PRO A 73 36.49 10.60 -14.91
N ALA A 74 36.13 9.33 -15.04
CA ALA A 74 37.07 8.23 -15.10
C ALA A 74 37.85 8.24 -16.42
N THR A 75 39.16 8.42 -16.32
CA THR A 75 40.12 8.28 -17.41
C THR A 75 40.29 6.80 -17.77
N LYS A 76 40.26 6.50 -19.07
CA LYS A 76 40.56 5.20 -19.68
C LYS A 76 41.94 4.64 -19.28
N ALA A 77 41.98 3.38 -18.84
CA ALA A 77 43.06 2.38 -18.97
C ALA A 77 42.61 1.10 -18.22
N ALA A 78 42.98 -0.13 -18.54
CA ALA A 78 43.59 -0.83 -19.67
C ALA A 78 43.23 -2.32 -19.46
N GLU A 79 43.27 -3.11 -20.52
CA GLU A 79 42.89 -4.52 -20.58
C GLU A 79 43.67 -5.43 -19.60
N GLY A 80 42.96 -6.42 -19.03
CA GLY A 80 43.55 -7.70 -18.63
C GLY A 80 43.51 -8.06 -17.15
N ALA A 81 42.33 -8.45 -16.63
CA ALA A 81 42.15 -9.46 -15.58
C ALA A 81 40.63 -9.75 -15.37
N PRO A 82 40.22 -11.00 -15.07
CA PRO A 82 38.81 -11.35 -14.97
C PRO A 82 38.25 -10.79 -13.66
N THR A 83 37.35 -9.82 -13.77
CA THR A 83 36.70 -9.23 -12.61
C THR A 83 35.32 -9.85 -12.47
N VAL A 84 35.10 -10.44 -11.29
CA VAL A 84 33.79 -10.88 -10.80
C VAL A 84 32.79 -9.74 -11.01
N ALA A 85 31.67 -10.06 -11.67
CA ALA A 85 30.65 -9.11 -12.07
C ALA A 85 30.26 -8.16 -10.92
N SER A 86 30.67 -6.90 -11.04
CA SER A 86 30.11 -5.82 -10.26
C SER A 86 28.65 -5.67 -10.66
N VAL A 87 27.74 -5.89 -9.72
CA VAL A 87 26.31 -5.56 -9.84
C VAL A 87 26.21 -4.12 -10.34
N HIS A 88 25.84 -3.94 -11.61
CA HIS A 88 25.60 -2.62 -12.17
C HIS A 88 24.51 -1.95 -11.34
N ALA A 89 24.80 -0.77 -10.80
CA ALA A 89 23.77 0.10 -10.26
C ALA A 89 22.79 0.39 -11.40
N VAL A 90 21.59 -0.17 -11.32
CA VAL A 90 20.49 0.10 -12.25
C VAL A 90 20.27 1.62 -12.25
N SER A 91 20.24 2.26 -13.43
CA SER A 91 20.01 3.70 -13.53
C SER A 91 18.67 4.09 -12.92
N ASP A 92 18.54 5.33 -12.44
CA ASP A 92 17.27 5.83 -11.86
C ASP A 92 16.09 5.73 -12.86
N GLU A 93 16.38 5.72 -14.15
CA GLU A 93 15.39 5.50 -15.22
C GLU A 93 14.97 4.03 -15.34
N ALA A 94 15.93 3.09 -15.37
CA ALA A 94 15.61 1.67 -15.40
C ALA A 94 14.91 1.20 -14.11
N GLN A 95 15.22 1.82 -12.96
CA GLN A 95 14.48 1.54 -11.72
C GLN A 95 13.04 2.05 -11.77
N ARG A 96 12.73 3.12 -12.52
CA ARG A 96 11.36 3.65 -12.65
C ARG A 96 10.49 2.76 -13.55
N ALA A 97 11.09 2.05 -14.49
CA ALA A 97 10.39 1.11 -15.36
C ALA A 97 9.97 -0.20 -14.67
N LEU A 98 10.43 -0.44 -13.44
CA LEU A 98 10.01 -1.60 -12.65
C LEU A 98 8.51 -1.57 -12.39
N SER A 99 7.88 -2.73 -12.51
CA SER A 99 6.43 -2.91 -12.39
C SER A 99 6.07 -4.21 -11.69
N ALA A 100 4.83 -4.29 -11.23
CA ALA A 100 4.15 -5.49 -10.78
C ALA A 100 2.90 -5.72 -11.64
N TRP A 101 2.34 -6.91 -11.53
CA TRP A 101 1.04 -7.26 -12.10
C TRP A 101 -0.02 -7.22 -11.01
N VAL A 102 -1.11 -6.52 -11.26
CA VAL A 102 -2.35 -6.62 -10.48
C VAL A 102 -3.16 -7.76 -11.09
N LEU A 103 -3.27 -8.85 -10.35
CA LEU A 103 -4.00 -10.03 -10.77
C LEU A 103 -5.49 -9.90 -10.47
N ALA A 104 -5.82 -9.35 -9.31
CA ALA A 104 -7.19 -9.11 -8.87
C ALA A 104 -7.28 -7.86 -7.98
N GLU A 105 -8.48 -7.31 -7.91
CA GLU A 105 -8.83 -6.17 -7.10
C GLU A 105 -10.24 -6.37 -6.51
N ALA A 106 -10.48 -5.83 -5.32
CA ALA A 106 -11.80 -5.81 -4.71
C ALA A 106 -11.96 -4.55 -3.87
N VAL A 107 -13.19 -4.05 -3.74
CA VAL A 107 -13.52 -2.93 -2.85
C VAL A 107 -14.91 -3.11 -2.27
N THR A 108 -15.14 -2.53 -1.10
CA THR A 108 -16.45 -2.30 -0.52
C THR A 108 -16.54 -0.83 -0.16
N LEU A 109 -17.42 -0.11 -0.85
CA LEU A 109 -17.60 1.34 -0.79
C LEU A 109 -19.08 1.69 -0.64
N ALA A 110 -19.38 2.92 -0.21
CA ALA A 110 -20.74 3.46 -0.28
C ALA A 110 -21.29 3.49 -1.74
N ALA A 111 -20.40 3.47 -2.74
CA ALA A 111 -20.78 3.42 -4.15
C ALA A 111 -21.08 2.01 -4.68
N GLY A 112 -20.76 0.95 -3.91
CA GLY A 112 -20.95 -0.44 -4.33
C GLY A 112 -20.16 -1.43 -3.47
N ASN A 113 -20.67 -2.66 -3.38
CA ASN A 113 -20.11 -3.73 -2.53
C ASN A 113 -19.05 -4.61 -3.21
N ASP A 114 -18.83 -4.43 -4.51
CA ASP A 114 -17.70 -4.97 -5.27
C ASP A 114 -17.10 -3.88 -6.19
N ALA A 115 -15.97 -4.17 -6.83
CA ALA A 115 -15.27 -3.18 -7.66
C ALA A 115 -16.02 -2.77 -8.92
N GLY A 116 -16.74 -3.69 -9.57
CA GLY A 116 -17.53 -3.39 -10.75
C GLY A 116 -18.75 -2.53 -10.43
N ALA A 117 -19.49 -2.90 -9.39
CA ALA A 117 -20.63 -2.15 -8.88
C ALA A 117 -20.19 -0.77 -8.38
N ALA A 118 -19.08 -0.68 -7.64
CA ALA A 118 -18.53 0.58 -7.18
C ALA A 118 -18.11 1.50 -8.33
N TRP A 119 -17.43 0.96 -9.35
CA TRP A 119 -17.08 1.74 -10.54
C TRP A 119 -18.34 2.26 -11.25
N ALA A 120 -19.32 1.40 -11.51
CA ALA A 120 -20.58 1.80 -12.14
C ALA A 120 -21.35 2.86 -11.33
N GLY A 121 -21.40 2.70 -10.00
CA GLY A 121 -22.04 3.66 -9.09
C GLY A 121 -21.34 5.02 -9.06
N LEU A 122 -20.01 5.07 -9.24
CA LEU A 122 -19.29 6.33 -9.37
C LEU A 122 -19.56 7.01 -10.73
N GLN A 123 -19.64 6.22 -11.82
CA GLN A 123 -19.94 6.72 -13.16
C GLN A 123 -21.38 7.21 -13.32
N SER A 124 -22.34 6.73 -12.50
CA SER A 124 -23.70 7.27 -12.51
C SER A 124 -23.78 8.71 -11.97
N HIS A 125 -22.77 9.15 -11.22
CA HIS A 125 -22.70 10.45 -10.53
C HIS A 125 -23.84 10.71 -9.54
N THR A 126 -24.58 9.65 -9.13
CA THR A 126 -25.68 9.73 -8.17
C THR A 126 -25.23 9.51 -6.72
N VAL A 127 -24.12 8.81 -6.50
CA VAL A 127 -23.62 8.51 -5.16
C VAL A 127 -23.01 9.77 -4.55
N ARG A 128 -23.53 10.19 -3.39
CA ARG A 128 -23.09 11.35 -2.62
C ARG A 128 -23.15 11.02 -1.13
N PRO A 129 -22.34 11.68 -0.28
CA PRO A 129 -22.54 11.62 1.15
C PRO A 129 -23.93 12.15 1.54
N GLU A 130 -24.55 11.54 2.54
CA GLU A 130 -25.90 11.85 3.02
C GLU A 130 -25.88 12.19 4.52
N LEU A 131 -26.95 12.80 5.03
CA LEU A 131 -27.08 13.05 6.47
C LEU A 131 -27.25 11.72 7.21
N ASP A 132 -26.38 11.48 8.19
CA ASP A 132 -26.40 10.27 9.00
C ASP A 132 -27.51 10.34 10.06
N SER A 133 -28.26 9.25 10.21
CA SER A 133 -29.35 9.17 11.20
C SER A 133 -28.87 8.92 12.63
N GLU A 134 -27.63 8.42 12.79
CA GLU A 134 -27.06 8.03 14.07
C GLU A 134 -26.00 9.02 14.55
N LEU A 135 -25.23 9.59 13.62
CA LEU A 135 -24.10 10.47 13.95
C LEU A 135 -24.48 11.95 13.89
N GLN A 136 -24.12 12.67 14.95
CA GLN A 136 -24.41 14.10 15.14
C GLN A 136 -23.14 14.88 15.46
N ASP A 137 -23.16 16.19 15.20
CA ASP A 137 -22.13 17.12 15.65
C ASP A 137 -22.36 17.57 17.11
N VAL A 138 -21.44 18.36 17.67
CA VAL A 138 -21.57 18.92 19.03
C VAL A 138 -22.80 19.80 19.24
N ASP A 139 -23.42 20.30 18.17
CA ASP A 139 -24.64 21.12 18.21
C ASP A 139 -25.91 20.23 18.14
N GLY A 140 -25.74 18.90 18.05
CA GLY A 140 -26.82 17.92 17.94
C GLY A 140 -27.44 17.83 16.55
N LEU A 141 -26.77 18.37 15.53
CA LEU A 141 -27.22 18.31 14.14
C LEU A 141 -26.65 17.07 13.45
N PRO A 142 -27.42 16.39 12.57
CA PRO A 142 -26.90 15.27 11.80
C PRO A 142 -25.76 15.73 10.88
N ILE A 143 -24.74 14.88 10.74
CA ILE A 143 -23.57 15.15 9.91
C ILE A 143 -23.64 14.41 8.58
N PHE A 144 -22.93 14.88 7.57
CA PHE A 144 -22.78 14.12 6.34
C PHE A 144 -21.82 12.96 6.54
N THR A 145 -22.19 11.75 6.08
CA THR A 145 -21.32 10.57 6.04
C THR A 145 -21.46 9.85 4.70
N SER A 146 -20.42 9.09 4.35
CA SER A 146 -20.46 8.13 3.25
C SER A 146 -20.52 6.70 3.81
N ARG A 147 -21.63 6.39 4.48
CA ARG A 147 -21.88 5.09 5.10
C ARG A 147 -22.21 4.03 4.05
N VAL A 148 -21.66 2.82 4.21
CA VAL A 148 -22.11 1.61 3.51
C VAL A 148 -23.43 1.16 4.13
N ALA A 149 -24.53 1.41 3.41
CA ALA A 149 -25.88 1.21 3.92
C ALA A 149 -26.24 -0.27 4.14
N ASP A 150 -25.79 -1.16 3.25
CA ASP A 150 -26.17 -2.58 3.24
C ASP A 150 -25.34 -3.44 4.21
N LEU A 151 -24.66 -2.82 5.20
CA LEU A 151 -23.80 -3.51 6.16
C LEU A 151 -24.44 -3.59 7.54
N ASP A 152 -25.15 -4.69 7.82
CA ASP A 152 -25.66 -5.00 9.15
C ASP A 152 -24.60 -5.74 9.99
N VAL A 153 -23.98 -5.00 10.91
CA VAL A 153 -22.90 -5.51 11.78
C VAL A 153 -23.41 -6.56 12.77
N ARG A 154 -24.70 -6.53 13.15
CA ARG A 154 -25.26 -7.50 14.11
C ARG A 154 -25.47 -8.85 13.44
N ASP A 155 -26.14 -8.85 12.29
CA ASP A 155 -26.33 -10.06 11.49
C ASP A 155 -24.97 -10.66 11.09
N TRP A 156 -24.00 -9.81 10.75
CA TRP A 156 -22.63 -10.22 10.47
C TRP A 156 -21.94 -10.87 11.68
N LEU A 157 -22.08 -10.29 12.88
CA LEU A 157 -21.47 -10.83 14.10
C LEU A 157 -22.12 -12.16 14.52
N ASP A 158 -23.43 -12.30 14.34
CA ASP A 158 -24.15 -13.56 14.61
C ASP A 158 -23.64 -14.70 13.72
N ALA A 159 -23.24 -14.40 12.47
CA ALA A 159 -22.60 -15.35 11.56
C ALA A 159 -21.15 -15.70 11.97
N HIS A 160 -20.47 -14.81 12.71
CA HIS A 160 -19.08 -14.95 13.15
C HIS A 160 -18.98 -15.12 14.67
N ALA A 161 -19.65 -16.15 15.19
CA ALA A 161 -19.73 -16.41 16.62
C ALA A 161 -18.36 -16.58 17.32
N GLU A 162 -17.31 -16.92 16.59
CA GLU A 162 -15.93 -16.98 17.10
C GLU A 162 -15.37 -15.60 17.52
N LEU A 163 -15.95 -14.50 17.03
CA LEU A 163 -15.62 -13.13 17.43
C LEU A 163 -16.39 -12.67 18.68
N MET A 164 -17.41 -13.42 19.12
CA MET A 164 -18.10 -13.17 20.38
C MET A 164 -17.22 -13.59 21.56
N GLN A 165 -16.34 -12.67 21.99
CA GLN A 165 -15.34 -12.89 23.04
C GLN A 165 -15.50 -11.87 24.18
N GLU A 166 -14.87 -12.16 25.31
CA GLU A 166 -14.78 -11.24 26.46
C GLU A 166 -13.31 -10.82 26.67
N PRO A 167 -12.98 -9.51 26.64
CA PRO A 167 -13.89 -8.39 26.38
C PRO A 167 -14.34 -8.31 24.91
N ALA A 168 -15.56 -7.81 24.69
CA ALA A 168 -16.09 -7.62 23.35
C ALA A 168 -15.25 -6.61 22.55
N LEU A 169 -15.16 -6.84 21.23
CA LEU A 169 -14.58 -5.88 20.29
C LEU A 169 -15.43 -4.62 20.23
N SER A 170 -14.79 -3.47 20.08
CA SER A 170 -15.52 -2.21 19.89
C SER A 170 -16.27 -2.19 18.55
N GLU A 171 -17.36 -1.42 18.50
CA GLU A 171 -18.18 -1.26 17.29
C GLU A 171 -17.36 -0.84 16.05
N PRO A 172 -16.39 0.10 16.12
CA PRO A 172 -15.58 0.46 14.95
C PRO A 172 -14.74 -0.72 14.41
N VAL A 173 -14.31 -1.63 15.28
CA VAL A 173 -13.54 -2.82 14.88
C VAL A 173 -14.47 -3.82 14.20
N LEU A 174 -15.62 -4.11 14.80
CA LEU A 174 -16.63 -5.00 14.20
C LEU A 174 -17.09 -4.49 12.82
N ARG A 175 -17.38 -3.19 12.72
CA ARG A 175 -17.74 -2.54 11.45
C ARG A 175 -16.62 -2.66 10.42
N GLY A 176 -15.37 -2.48 10.83
CA GLY A 176 -14.20 -2.69 9.97
C GLY A 176 -14.10 -4.13 9.47
N LEU A 177 -14.22 -5.13 10.35
CA LEU A 177 -14.15 -6.53 9.93
C LEU A 177 -15.29 -6.91 8.96
N ALA A 178 -16.50 -6.41 9.22
CA ALA A 178 -17.65 -6.59 8.33
C ALA A 178 -17.42 -5.96 6.94
N LEU A 179 -16.82 -4.75 6.87
CA LEU A 179 -16.42 -4.14 5.59
C LEU A 179 -15.37 -4.99 4.87
N LEU A 180 -14.45 -5.60 5.60
CA LEU A 180 -13.31 -6.34 5.05
C LEU A 180 -13.65 -7.72 4.49
N GLU A 181 -14.77 -8.32 4.93
CA GLU A 181 -15.14 -9.68 4.57
C GLU A 181 -15.23 -9.91 3.05
N ALA A 182 -15.97 -9.06 2.34
CA ALA A 182 -16.15 -9.23 0.90
C ALA A 182 -14.83 -9.10 0.11
N PRO A 183 -13.98 -8.07 0.33
CA PRO A 183 -12.67 -8.00 -0.31
C PRO A 183 -11.75 -9.17 0.08
N LEU A 184 -11.79 -9.64 1.33
CA LEU A 184 -11.02 -10.79 1.77
C LEU A 184 -11.41 -12.04 0.97
N HIS A 185 -12.69 -12.39 0.92
CA HIS A 185 -13.16 -13.58 0.19
C HIS A 185 -12.84 -13.49 -1.30
N GLN A 186 -13.07 -12.34 -1.94
CA GLN A 186 -12.71 -12.14 -3.35
C GLN A 186 -11.21 -12.32 -3.62
N MET A 187 -10.34 -11.85 -2.72
CA MET A 187 -8.89 -12.07 -2.85
C MET A 187 -8.48 -13.53 -2.63
N LEU A 188 -9.13 -14.23 -1.70
CA LEU A 188 -8.89 -15.67 -1.47
C LEU A 188 -9.33 -16.52 -2.66
N ASP A 189 -10.48 -16.20 -3.26
CA ASP A 189 -10.97 -16.84 -4.48
C ASP A 189 -10.02 -16.58 -5.65
N ALA A 190 -9.56 -15.33 -5.80
CA ALA A 190 -8.59 -14.96 -6.83
C ALA A 190 -7.27 -15.75 -6.71
N VAL A 191 -6.73 -15.92 -5.50
CA VAL A 191 -5.53 -16.75 -5.28
C VAL A 191 -5.81 -18.22 -5.59
N SER A 192 -6.96 -18.73 -5.15
CA SER A 192 -7.36 -20.13 -5.37
C SER A 192 -7.51 -20.47 -6.86
N ALA A 193 -7.92 -19.50 -7.68
CA ALA A 193 -8.03 -19.62 -9.12
C ALA A 193 -6.68 -19.57 -9.87
N LEU A 194 -5.58 -19.17 -9.21
CA LEU A 194 -4.26 -19.16 -9.84
C LEU A 194 -3.78 -20.60 -10.06
N ALA A 195 -3.92 -21.07 -11.29
CA ALA A 195 -3.47 -22.38 -11.70
C ALA A 195 -1.94 -22.52 -11.62
N PRO A 196 -1.42 -23.73 -11.34
CA PRO A 196 0.01 -24.00 -11.45
C PRO A 196 0.43 -23.86 -12.91
N SER A 197 1.26 -22.87 -13.20
CA SER A 197 1.81 -22.71 -14.54
C SER A 197 2.63 -23.96 -14.91
N GLY A 198 2.33 -24.52 -16.08
CA GLY A 198 2.82 -25.80 -16.59
C GLY A 198 4.34 -25.96 -16.69
N VAL A 199 5.14 -24.96 -16.32
CA VAL A 199 6.59 -25.09 -16.12
C VAL A 199 6.92 -26.03 -14.95
N MET A 200 6.05 -26.13 -13.93
CA MET A 200 6.19 -27.12 -12.85
C MET A 200 5.70 -28.53 -13.24
N ALA A 201 4.78 -28.64 -14.20
CA ALA A 201 4.26 -29.91 -14.73
C ALA A 201 5.11 -30.49 -15.87
N ALA A 202 5.82 -29.64 -16.64
CA ALA A 202 6.71 -30.10 -17.72
C ALA A 202 7.89 -30.93 -17.18
N ALA A 203 8.32 -30.69 -15.92
CA ALA A 203 9.31 -31.53 -15.24
C ALA A 203 8.78 -32.94 -14.87
N SER A 204 7.46 -33.13 -14.83
CA SER A 204 6.84 -34.46 -14.70
C SER A 204 6.42 -35.10 -16.03
N GLY A 205 6.39 -34.33 -17.13
CA GLY A 205 5.96 -34.80 -18.45
C GLY A 205 7.10 -35.21 -19.40
N ALA A 206 8.36 -34.90 -19.08
CA ALA A 206 9.50 -35.19 -19.95
C ALA A 206 9.96 -36.67 -19.95
N GLU A 207 9.24 -37.58 -19.28
CA GLU A 207 9.52 -39.03 -19.34
C GLU A 207 8.67 -39.79 -20.40
N SER A 208 7.78 -39.13 -21.16
CA SER A 208 6.88 -39.85 -22.09
C SER A 208 7.05 -39.57 -23.59
N SER A 209 8.15 -38.97 -24.04
CA SER A 209 8.37 -38.76 -25.48
C SER A 209 9.81 -38.84 -25.96
N THR A 210 10.46 -40.01 -25.83
CA THR A 210 11.50 -40.41 -26.79
C THR A 210 11.48 -41.93 -27.03
N GLY A 211 11.25 -42.34 -28.28
CA GLY A 211 11.66 -43.66 -28.77
C GLY A 211 10.59 -44.52 -29.46
N GLU A 212 10.09 -44.09 -30.61
CA GLU A 212 9.67 -45.07 -31.63
C GLU A 212 10.92 -45.67 -32.28
N GLY A 213 11.14 -46.98 -32.11
CA GLY A 213 12.11 -47.72 -32.90
C GLY A 213 12.74 -48.95 -32.24
N ALA A 214 12.25 -50.13 -32.65
CA ALA A 214 12.92 -51.44 -32.65
C ALA A 214 12.96 -52.30 -31.36
N SER A 215 11.98 -53.21 -31.29
CA SER A 215 12.09 -54.67 -31.07
C SER A 215 13.29 -55.24 -30.28
N GLY A 216 13.00 -55.95 -29.18
CA GLY A 216 13.86 -57.06 -28.74
C GLY A 216 13.83 -57.41 -27.24
N THR A 217 13.14 -58.51 -26.91
CA THR A 217 13.42 -59.44 -25.79
C THR A 217 13.31 -58.95 -24.33
N ALA A 218 12.15 -59.27 -23.76
CA ALA A 218 11.90 -59.74 -22.39
C ALA A 218 13.03 -59.66 -21.34
N MET A 219 12.84 -58.76 -20.36
CA MET A 219 13.23 -59.04 -18.98
C MET A 219 12.09 -58.59 -18.05
N LYS A 220 11.59 -59.53 -17.25
CA LYS A 220 10.53 -59.33 -16.25
C LYS A 220 11.05 -58.39 -15.16
N ALA A 221 10.53 -57.17 -15.09
CA ALA A 221 10.73 -56.25 -13.97
C ALA A 221 9.54 -56.33 -13.01
N HIS A 222 9.55 -57.34 -12.13
CA HIS A 222 8.76 -57.30 -10.90
C HIS A 222 9.68 -56.80 -9.79
N LEU A 223 9.50 -55.54 -9.38
CA LEU A 223 9.73 -54.95 -8.05
C LEU A 223 9.40 -53.45 -8.16
N SER A 224 8.10 -53.15 -8.17
CA SER A 224 7.59 -51.78 -7.98
C SER A 224 7.83 -51.39 -6.52
N GLY A 225 8.73 -50.44 -6.29
CA GLY A 225 9.12 -50.04 -4.92
C GLY A 225 10.43 -49.28 -4.80
N VAL A 226 11.20 -49.10 -5.89
CA VAL A 226 12.34 -48.19 -5.89
C VAL A 226 11.89 -46.87 -6.49
N ALA A 227 11.67 -45.88 -5.63
CA ALA A 227 11.47 -44.50 -6.05
C ALA A 227 12.59 -44.10 -7.01
N ALA A 228 12.24 -43.47 -8.14
CA ALA A 228 13.22 -42.89 -9.05
C ALA A 228 14.22 -42.04 -8.25
N PRO A 229 15.53 -42.10 -8.56
CA PRO A 229 16.53 -41.35 -7.80
C PRO A 229 16.20 -39.86 -7.88
N VAL A 230 15.75 -39.31 -6.75
CA VAL A 230 15.43 -37.90 -6.61
C VAL A 230 16.70 -37.10 -6.86
N ASN A 231 16.75 -36.41 -7.99
CA ASN A 231 17.88 -35.57 -8.34
C ASN A 231 17.91 -34.37 -7.37
N LYS A 232 18.83 -34.41 -6.41
CA LYS A 232 18.99 -33.38 -5.38
C LYS A 232 19.16 -31.97 -5.97
N ALA A 233 19.80 -31.85 -7.14
CA ALA A 233 19.97 -30.57 -7.82
C ALA A 233 18.64 -30.03 -8.36
N GLN A 234 17.77 -30.89 -8.89
CA GLN A 234 16.43 -30.50 -9.34
C GLN A 234 15.53 -30.11 -8.16
N VAL A 235 15.61 -30.83 -7.04
CA VAL A 235 14.87 -30.47 -5.82
C VAL A 235 15.34 -29.13 -5.26
N GLN A 236 16.66 -28.89 -5.24
CA GLN A 236 17.22 -27.60 -4.81
C GLN A 236 16.82 -26.46 -5.74
N ALA A 237 16.86 -26.67 -7.06
CA ALA A 237 16.41 -25.68 -8.04
C ALA A 237 14.92 -25.36 -7.91
N ARG A 238 14.06 -26.38 -7.72
CA ARG A 238 12.63 -26.20 -7.46
C ARG A 238 12.37 -25.44 -6.16
N SER A 239 13.10 -25.77 -5.09
CA SER A 239 12.99 -25.06 -3.81
C SER A 239 13.46 -23.60 -3.88
N ALA A 240 14.45 -23.29 -4.73
CA ALA A 240 14.90 -21.91 -4.97
C ALA A 240 13.79 -21.05 -5.59
N LEU A 241 13.02 -21.63 -6.52
CA LEU A 241 11.92 -21.00 -7.26
C LEU A 241 10.53 -21.24 -6.66
N ALA A 242 10.44 -21.91 -5.51
CA ALA A 242 9.19 -22.10 -4.79
C ALA A 242 8.55 -20.73 -4.52
N PRO A 243 7.25 -20.53 -4.84
CA PRO A 243 6.63 -19.22 -4.74
C PRO A 243 6.61 -18.73 -3.30
N GLN A 244 6.72 -17.42 -3.12
CA GLN A 244 6.50 -16.76 -1.83
C GLN A 244 5.16 -16.04 -1.87
N LEU A 245 4.34 -16.27 -0.85
CA LEU A 245 3.10 -15.56 -0.66
C LEU A 245 3.21 -14.67 0.57
N THR A 246 2.85 -13.41 0.42
CA THR A 246 2.82 -12.42 1.50
C THR A 246 1.42 -11.85 1.63
N VAL A 247 0.91 -11.78 2.87
CA VAL A 247 -0.32 -11.08 3.21
C VAL A 247 0.04 -9.81 3.97
N ARG A 248 -0.33 -8.66 3.42
CA ARG A 248 -0.20 -7.34 4.06
C ARG A 248 -1.57 -6.85 4.48
N LEU A 249 -1.79 -6.76 5.79
CA LEU A 249 -3.04 -6.26 6.36
C LEU A 249 -2.84 -4.85 6.92
N LEU A 250 -3.57 -3.88 6.37
CA LEU A 250 -3.58 -2.48 6.81
C LEU A 250 -4.80 -2.27 7.71
N LEU A 251 -4.58 -2.36 9.02
CA LEU A 251 -5.59 -2.08 10.04
C LEU A 251 -5.38 -0.68 10.64
N PRO A 252 -6.46 0.02 11.04
CA PRO A 252 -6.36 1.34 11.61
C PRO A 252 -5.50 1.40 12.87
N ALA A 253 -4.55 2.33 12.90
CA ALA A 253 -3.61 2.48 14.01
C ALA A 253 -4.30 2.92 15.31
N GLN A 254 -5.48 3.54 15.20
CA GLN A 254 -6.30 3.98 16.34
C GLN A 254 -6.99 2.83 17.09
N TRP A 255 -7.10 1.64 16.50
CA TRP A 255 -7.61 0.46 17.22
C TRP A 255 -6.68 0.09 18.37
N ALA A 256 -7.21 -0.53 19.44
CA ALA A 256 -6.35 -1.06 20.47
C ALA A 256 -5.48 -2.20 19.90
N THR A 257 -4.27 -2.39 20.45
CA THR A 257 -3.38 -3.46 19.98
C THR A 257 -4.04 -4.84 20.08
N SER A 258 -4.76 -5.12 21.17
CA SER A 258 -5.49 -6.37 21.35
C SER A 258 -6.59 -6.57 20.30
N GLU A 259 -7.29 -5.50 19.90
CA GLU A 259 -8.33 -5.59 18.87
C GLU A 259 -7.73 -5.84 17.48
N ARG A 260 -6.58 -5.21 17.17
CA ARG A 260 -5.84 -5.53 15.94
C ARG A 260 -5.34 -6.96 15.92
N ASP A 261 -4.86 -7.47 17.05
CA ASP A 261 -4.40 -8.87 17.16
C ASP A 261 -5.57 -9.84 16.93
N THR A 262 -6.76 -9.58 17.50
CA THR A 262 -7.98 -10.36 17.24
C THR A 262 -8.41 -10.27 15.78
N ALA A 263 -8.39 -9.08 15.18
CA ALA A 263 -8.69 -8.89 13.76
C ALA A 263 -7.74 -9.67 12.85
N VAL A 264 -6.43 -9.65 13.15
CA VAL A 264 -5.43 -10.45 12.42
C VAL A 264 -5.72 -11.95 12.55
N GLU A 265 -6.08 -12.42 13.74
CA GLU A 265 -6.38 -13.84 13.97
C GLU A 265 -7.65 -14.28 13.24
N TRP A 266 -8.67 -13.43 13.20
CA TRP A 266 -9.86 -13.69 12.39
C TRP A 266 -9.53 -13.74 10.89
N VAL A 267 -8.76 -12.80 10.34
CA VAL A 267 -8.35 -12.87 8.93
C VAL A 267 -7.57 -14.17 8.65
N ARG A 268 -6.71 -14.60 9.58
CA ARG A 268 -5.98 -15.87 9.47
C ARG A 268 -6.91 -17.08 9.46
N SER A 269 -7.95 -17.10 10.29
CA SER A 269 -8.90 -18.21 10.33
C SER A 269 -9.68 -18.35 9.02
N GLN A 270 -9.92 -17.24 8.30
CA GLN A 270 -10.54 -17.25 6.98
C GLN A 270 -9.60 -17.71 5.85
N CYS A 271 -8.27 -17.72 6.06
CA CYS A 271 -7.28 -18.01 5.01
C CYS A 271 -7.05 -19.51 4.76
N GLY A 272 -8.02 -20.40 5.04
CA GLY A 272 -7.89 -21.84 4.81
C GLY A 272 -7.51 -22.18 3.36
N ALA A 273 -8.22 -21.61 2.38
CA ALA A 273 -7.94 -21.79 0.95
C ALA A 273 -6.53 -21.33 0.55
N LEU A 274 -6.01 -20.32 1.24
CA LEU A 274 -4.67 -19.79 1.00
C LEU A 274 -3.57 -20.73 1.49
N LEU A 275 -3.81 -21.42 2.61
CA LEU A 275 -2.92 -22.44 3.15
C LEU A 275 -2.93 -23.68 2.25
N ASP A 276 -4.11 -24.13 1.82
CA ASP A 276 -4.26 -25.24 0.89
C ASP A 276 -3.55 -24.95 -0.44
N TRP A 277 -3.70 -23.73 -0.95
CA TRP A 277 -2.98 -23.26 -2.13
C TRP A 277 -1.46 -23.30 -1.90
N ALA A 278 -0.97 -22.78 -0.78
CA ALA A 278 0.46 -22.75 -0.47
C ALA A 278 1.06 -24.16 -0.36
N GLU A 279 0.34 -25.11 0.23
CA GLU A 279 0.75 -26.52 0.29
C GLU A 279 0.76 -27.17 -1.09
N ALA A 280 -0.32 -27.00 -1.87
CA ALA A 280 -0.44 -27.55 -3.22
C ALA A 280 0.68 -27.05 -4.15
N HIS A 281 1.12 -25.80 -3.96
CA HIS A 281 2.16 -25.17 -4.78
C HIS A 281 3.58 -25.26 -4.19
N GLN A 282 3.75 -25.99 -3.07
CA GLN A 282 5.03 -26.09 -2.35
C GLN A 282 5.65 -24.72 -2.08
N ALA A 283 4.81 -23.72 -1.78
CA ALA A 283 5.24 -22.37 -1.45
C ALA A 283 6.12 -22.38 -0.20
N LYS A 284 6.94 -21.35 -0.02
CA LYS A 284 7.80 -21.20 1.17
C LYS A 284 7.04 -20.96 2.48
N GLY A 285 5.71 -20.97 2.44
CA GLY A 285 4.80 -20.61 3.52
C GLY A 285 4.27 -19.18 3.36
N LEU A 286 3.29 -18.85 4.19
CA LEU A 286 2.67 -17.52 4.22
C LEU A 286 3.51 -16.58 5.09
N ARG A 287 3.86 -15.43 4.52
CA ARG A 287 4.45 -14.32 5.28
C ARG A 287 3.36 -13.32 5.63
N TRP A 288 3.24 -12.95 6.89
CA TRP A 288 2.29 -11.95 7.37
C TRP A 288 3.01 -10.64 7.69
N LEU A 289 2.45 -9.53 7.20
CA LEU A 289 2.88 -8.17 7.50
C LEU A 289 1.67 -7.42 8.10
N THR A 290 1.70 -7.18 9.40
CA THR A 290 0.55 -6.67 10.17
C THR A 290 0.91 -5.43 10.98
N GLU A 291 2.10 -4.87 10.76
CA GLU A 291 2.55 -3.66 11.40
C GLU A 291 1.63 -2.49 11.01
N ALA A 292 1.21 -1.69 12.00
CA ALA A 292 0.35 -0.55 11.76
C ALA A 292 1.07 0.51 10.92
N VAL A 293 0.32 1.15 10.00
CA VAL A 293 0.80 2.29 9.22
C VAL A 293 0.12 3.54 9.77
N GLU A 294 0.91 4.54 10.18
CA GLU A 294 0.36 5.77 10.77
C GLU A 294 -0.38 6.65 9.77
N ARG A 295 0.07 6.66 8.50
CA ARG A 295 -0.49 7.48 7.42
C ARG A 295 -0.72 6.64 6.17
N PRO A 296 -1.86 6.75 5.47
CA PRO A 296 -2.15 5.98 4.27
C PRO A 296 -1.04 6.06 3.20
N GLU A 297 -0.38 7.21 3.07
CA GLU A 297 0.69 7.40 2.06
C GLU A 297 1.98 6.65 2.39
N GLY A 298 2.25 6.35 3.67
CA GLY A 298 3.43 5.58 4.08
C GLY A 298 3.40 4.14 3.57
N PHE A 299 2.21 3.61 3.28
CA PHE A 299 2.07 2.29 2.65
C PHE A 299 2.74 2.24 1.26
N TRP A 300 2.68 3.33 0.49
CA TRP A 300 3.31 3.37 -0.83
C TRP A 300 4.84 3.32 -0.77
N ASP A 301 5.45 3.67 0.37
CA ASP A 301 6.87 3.43 0.62
C ASP A 301 7.20 1.94 0.80
N GLU A 302 6.27 1.16 1.32
CA GLU A 302 6.39 -0.30 1.43
C GLU A 302 6.27 -0.95 0.05
N VAL A 303 5.25 -0.58 -0.73
CA VAL A 303 5.04 -1.12 -2.09
C VAL A 303 6.21 -0.79 -3.01
N ASP A 304 6.71 0.44 -2.97
CA ASP A 304 7.87 0.85 -3.77
C ASP A 304 9.10 -0.02 -3.48
N ARG A 305 9.41 -0.21 -2.19
CA ARG A 305 10.52 -1.06 -1.75
C ARG A 305 10.31 -2.51 -2.14
N GLN A 306 9.07 -3.00 -2.05
CA GLN A 306 8.73 -4.37 -2.43
C GLN A 306 8.96 -4.62 -3.93
N ILE A 307 8.52 -3.71 -4.81
CA ILE A 307 8.74 -3.84 -6.27
C ILE A 307 10.24 -3.81 -6.59
N VAL A 308 11.01 -2.93 -5.93
CA VAL A 308 12.47 -2.92 -6.08
C VAL A 308 13.10 -4.22 -5.59
N GLN A 309 12.64 -4.77 -4.47
CA GLN A 309 13.12 -6.06 -3.97
C GLN A 309 12.80 -7.20 -4.94
N TRP A 310 11.59 -7.23 -5.50
CA TRP A 310 11.17 -8.21 -6.49
C TRP A 310 12.01 -8.22 -7.76
N SER A 311 12.54 -7.08 -8.18
CA SER A 311 13.45 -7.02 -9.34
C SER A 311 14.81 -7.70 -9.10
N ARG A 312 15.14 -8.03 -7.84
CA ARG A 312 16.44 -8.60 -7.44
C ARG A 312 16.38 -10.09 -7.14
N ASP A 313 15.20 -10.65 -6.90
CA ASP A 313 14.98 -12.09 -6.66
C ASP A 313 14.13 -12.66 -7.80
N PRO A 314 14.65 -13.62 -8.59
CA PRO A 314 13.90 -14.22 -9.71
C PRO A 314 12.77 -15.17 -9.26
N ARG A 315 12.53 -15.29 -7.95
CA ARG A 315 11.42 -16.10 -7.42
C ARG A 315 10.06 -15.50 -7.80
N PRO A 316 9.06 -16.32 -8.19
CA PRO A 316 7.67 -15.89 -8.26
C PRO A 316 7.14 -15.47 -6.88
N GLU A 317 6.65 -14.25 -6.77
CA GLU A 317 6.11 -13.72 -5.50
C GLU A 317 4.71 -13.15 -5.69
N LEU A 318 3.83 -13.43 -4.72
CA LEU A 318 2.51 -12.84 -4.56
C LEU A 318 2.48 -11.97 -3.30
N LEU A 319 1.84 -10.82 -3.41
CA LEU A 319 1.50 -9.94 -2.29
C LEU A 319 0.00 -9.66 -2.34
N LEU A 320 -0.73 -10.28 -1.40
CA LEU A 320 -2.13 -9.99 -1.13
C LEU A 320 -2.18 -8.84 -0.12
N ILE A 321 -2.77 -7.71 -0.51
CA ILE A 321 -2.90 -6.52 0.32
C ILE A 321 -4.37 -6.35 0.64
N LEU A 322 -4.69 -6.16 1.92
CA LEU A 322 -6.02 -5.83 2.41
C LEU A 322 -5.93 -4.57 3.24
N ALA A 323 -6.86 -3.65 3.03
CA ALA A 323 -6.96 -2.41 3.80
C ALA A 323 -8.40 -2.16 4.20
N VAL A 324 -8.58 -1.66 5.43
CA VAL A 324 -9.89 -1.25 5.91
C VAL A 324 -9.76 -0.04 6.83
N ASP A 325 -10.73 0.86 6.74
CA ASP A 325 -10.93 1.90 7.73
C ASP A 325 -12.39 2.37 7.71
N SER A 326 -12.85 2.86 8.86
CA SER A 326 -14.14 3.52 8.98
C SER A 326 -14.00 4.72 9.90
N ALA A 327 -14.29 5.90 9.36
CA ALA A 327 -14.49 7.11 10.13
C ALA A 327 -15.96 7.30 10.54
N VAL A 328 -16.85 6.41 10.11
CA VAL A 328 -18.30 6.44 10.39
C VAL A 328 -18.56 5.81 11.77
N ASN A 329 -18.11 6.50 12.82
CA ASN A 329 -18.33 6.15 14.23
C ASN A 329 -18.13 7.37 15.13
N GLU A 330 -18.79 7.38 16.29
CA GLU A 330 -18.75 8.49 17.25
C GLU A 330 -17.32 8.91 17.63
N PRO A 331 -16.39 8.00 18.01
CA PRO A 331 -15.04 8.41 18.42
C PRO A 331 -14.25 9.11 17.31
N SER A 332 -14.55 8.80 16.04
CA SER A 332 -13.90 9.45 14.91
C SER A 332 -14.50 10.79 14.58
N VAL A 333 -15.83 10.92 14.65
CA VAL A 333 -16.54 12.18 14.49
C VAL A 333 -16.12 13.18 15.56
N GLU A 334 -16.14 12.77 16.83
CA GLU A 334 -15.71 13.61 17.96
C GLU A 334 -14.28 14.13 17.78
N ARG A 335 -13.36 13.24 17.37
CA ARG A 335 -11.97 13.60 17.13
C ARG A 335 -11.84 14.60 15.99
N MET A 336 -12.47 14.34 14.84
CA MET A 336 -12.46 15.25 13.70
C MET A 336 -13.03 16.62 14.09
N GLN A 337 -14.09 16.63 14.89
CA GLN A 337 -14.68 17.87 15.36
C GLN A 337 -13.78 18.64 16.34
N ALA A 338 -13.13 17.94 17.27
CA ALA A 338 -12.22 18.54 18.25
C ALA A 338 -11.02 19.24 17.61
N VAL A 339 -10.56 18.76 16.45
CA VAL A 339 -9.44 19.37 15.70
C VAL A 339 -9.91 20.27 14.55
N GLY A 340 -11.23 20.49 14.40
CA GLY A 340 -11.80 21.33 13.35
C GLY A 340 -11.62 20.76 11.94
N GLU A 341 -11.55 19.43 11.82
CA GLU A 341 -11.44 18.73 10.55
C GLU A 341 -12.78 18.22 10.03
N LEU A 342 -13.85 18.18 10.83
CA LEU A 342 -15.15 17.68 10.40
C LEU A 342 -15.84 18.65 9.43
N PHE A 343 -16.49 18.12 8.39
CA PHE A 343 -17.39 18.89 7.53
C PHE A 343 -18.70 19.20 8.25
N THR A 344 -19.00 20.49 8.41
CA THR A 344 -20.24 20.98 9.03
C THR A 344 -20.78 22.18 8.25
N SER A 345 -21.97 22.65 8.64
CA SER A 345 -22.54 23.89 8.08
C SER A 345 -21.64 25.11 8.28
N SER A 346 -20.87 25.14 9.38
CA SER A 346 -19.93 26.21 9.74
C SER A 346 -18.51 25.97 9.20
N HIS A 347 -18.21 24.75 8.76
CA HIS A 347 -16.90 24.36 8.22
C HIS A 347 -17.03 23.50 6.95
N GLN A 348 -17.36 24.15 5.84
CA GLN A 348 -17.58 23.49 4.54
C GLN A 348 -16.29 23.02 3.84
N THR A 349 -15.12 23.25 4.45
CA THR A 349 -13.82 22.75 3.99
C THR A 349 -13.33 21.56 4.83
N GLY A 350 -14.16 21.05 5.73
CA GLY A 350 -13.86 19.85 6.51
C GLY A 350 -13.84 18.57 5.68
N ARG A 351 -13.64 17.45 6.36
CA ARG A 351 -13.65 16.08 5.85
C ARG A 351 -15.02 15.50 6.15
N VAL A 352 -15.57 14.80 5.17
CA VAL A 352 -16.79 14.01 5.33
C VAL A 352 -16.38 12.61 5.76
N PRO A 353 -16.77 12.12 6.95
CA PRO A 353 -16.45 10.77 7.37
C PRO A 353 -16.95 9.73 6.36
N GLY A 354 -16.05 8.86 5.92
CA GLY A 354 -16.35 7.75 5.04
C GLY A 354 -15.79 6.46 5.60
N GLU A 355 -16.04 5.39 4.86
CA GLU A 355 -15.50 4.08 5.18
C GLU A 355 -15.33 3.26 3.90
N ALA A 356 -14.36 2.35 3.95
CA ALA A 356 -14.09 1.46 2.87
C ALA A 356 -13.29 0.26 3.33
N ALA A 357 -13.38 -0.82 2.56
CA ALA A 357 -12.37 -1.85 2.50
C ALA A 357 -11.90 -2.04 1.05
N ALA A 358 -10.66 -2.47 0.88
CA ALA A 358 -10.08 -2.73 -0.42
C ALA A 358 -9.05 -3.86 -0.37
N GLY A 359 -8.98 -4.61 -1.47
CA GLY A 359 -8.02 -5.68 -1.69
C GLY A 359 -7.29 -5.49 -3.03
N LEU A 360 -5.99 -5.77 -3.03
CA LEU A 360 -5.19 -5.90 -4.26
C LEU A 360 -4.33 -7.16 -4.17
N LEU A 361 -4.34 -7.97 -5.23
CA LEU A 361 -3.44 -9.10 -5.40
C LEU A 361 -2.36 -8.73 -6.41
N LEU A 362 -1.14 -8.49 -5.91
CA LEU A 362 0.02 -8.15 -6.73
C LEU A 362 0.90 -9.37 -6.96
N ALA A 363 1.50 -9.44 -8.13
CA ALA A 363 2.50 -10.42 -8.48
C ALA A 363 3.73 -9.75 -9.10
N ASN A 364 4.91 -10.30 -8.86
CA ASN A 364 6.11 -9.79 -9.52
C ASN A 364 6.19 -10.20 -11.00
N GLU A 365 7.13 -9.63 -11.73
CA GLU A 365 7.35 -9.94 -13.15
C GLU A 365 7.75 -11.41 -13.42
N HIS A 366 8.29 -12.09 -12.41
CA HIS A 366 8.65 -13.51 -12.48
C HIS A 366 7.45 -14.44 -12.25
N TRP A 367 6.29 -13.90 -11.89
CA TRP A 367 5.08 -14.68 -11.76
C TRP A 367 4.68 -15.26 -13.12
N PRO A 368 4.46 -16.59 -13.21
CA PRO A 368 4.22 -17.23 -14.49
C PRO A 368 2.79 -16.99 -14.94
N LEU A 369 2.58 -15.96 -15.77
CA LEU A 369 1.27 -15.60 -16.29
C LEU A 369 0.86 -16.52 -17.44
N GLN A 370 -0.43 -16.84 -17.50
CA GLN A 370 -1.01 -17.58 -18.60
C GLN A 370 -0.99 -16.73 -19.87
N ALA A 371 -0.89 -17.36 -21.04
CA ALA A 371 -0.89 -16.65 -22.32
C ALA A 371 -2.24 -15.95 -22.58
N GLU A 372 -3.34 -16.62 -22.25
CA GLU A 372 -4.71 -16.12 -22.37
C GLU A 372 -5.42 -16.29 -21.02
N PRO A 373 -5.17 -15.39 -20.05
CA PRO A 373 -5.86 -15.44 -18.77
C PRO A 373 -7.33 -15.06 -18.95
N GLU A 374 -8.22 -15.73 -18.22
CA GLU A 374 -9.66 -15.38 -18.19
C GLU A 374 -9.87 -13.92 -17.76
N VAL A 375 -9.06 -13.46 -16.80
CA VAL A 375 -9.06 -12.09 -16.28
C VAL A 375 -7.68 -11.47 -16.54
N PRO A 376 -7.56 -10.52 -17.50
CA PRO A 376 -6.25 -10.03 -17.98
C PRO A 376 -5.54 -9.14 -16.96
N PRO A 377 -4.32 -9.45 -16.51
CA PRO A 377 -3.63 -8.66 -15.47
C PRO A 377 -3.44 -7.20 -15.86
N VAL A 378 -3.50 -6.31 -14.88
CA VAL A 378 -3.15 -4.89 -15.08
C VAL A 378 -1.70 -4.67 -14.67
N ARG A 379 -0.92 -4.01 -15.52
CA ARG A 379 0.44 -3.61 -15.15
C ARG A 379 0.36 -2.41 -14.22
N MET A 380 1.07 -2.46 -13.09
CA MET A 380 1.22 -1.38 -12.14
C MET A 380 2.69 -1.03 -11.97
N TRP A 381 3.07 0.20 -12.30
CA TRP A 381 4.44 0.67 -12.07
C TRP A 381 4.64 1.13 -10.64
N ARG A 382 5.91 1.34 -10.28
CA ARG A 382 6.27 1.93 -8.98
C ARG A 382 5.53 3.26 -8.73
N PRO A 383 5.07 3.50 -7.50
CA PRO A 383 4.40 4.75 -7.15
C PRO A 383 5.36 5.95 -7.23
N VAL A 384 4.95 7.00 -7.93
CA VAL A 384 5.62 8.30 -7.88
C VAL A 384 5.10 9.05 -6.66
N ARG A 385 6.01 9.37 -5.75
CA ARG A 385 5.70 10.06 -4.49
C ARG A 385 6.31 11.46 -4.50
N ALA A 386 5.57 12.43 -3.99
CA ALA A 386 6.04 13.79 -3.80
C ALA A 386 5.40 14.42 -2.57
N THR A 387 6.12 15.34 -1.94
CA THR A 387 5.65 16.06 -0.75
C THR A 387 5.62 17.55 -1.05
N ARG A 388 4.52 18.20 -0.69
CA ARG A 388 4.37 19.65 -0.83
C ARG A 388 5.13 20.37 0.28
N ASP A 389 5.75 21.50 -0.06
CA ASP A 389 6.39 22.39 0.91
C ASP A 389 5.37 23.15 1.79
N LYS A 390 4.12 23.24 1.32
CA LYS A 390 3.01 23.93 2.00
C LYS A 390 1.75 23.08 1.90
N SER A 391 1.00 23.03 3.02
CA SER A 391 -0.32 22.42 3.07
C SER A 391 -1.21 22.88 1.91
N ALA A 392 -1.88 21.94 1.27
CA ALA A 392 -2.91 22.22 0.28
C ALA A 392 -4.14 22.94 0.88
N ASP A 393 -4.30 22.90 2.21
CA ASP A 393 -5.36 23.60 2.93
C ASP A 393 -4.96 25.01 3.40
N ALA A 394 -3.70 25.40 3.21
CA ALA A 394 -3.25 26.72 3.63
C ALA A 394 -3.73 27.81 2.65
N ALA A 395 -4.10 28.97 3.20
CA ALA A 395 -4.68 30.08 2.45
C ALA A 395 -3.84 30.52 1.23
N GLY A 396 -4.54 30.93 0.16
CA GLY A 396 -3.96 31.42 -1.09
C GLY A 396 -4.25 30.52 -2.29
N ARG A 397 -3.59 30.78 -3.43
CA ARG A 397 -3.69 29.93 -4.62
C ARG A 397 -3.07 28.57 -4.33
N VAL A 398 -3.79 27.50 -4.65
CA VAL A 398 -3.29 26.13 -4.58
C VAL A 398 -2.35 25.91 -5.76
N GLY A 399 -1.09 25.59 -5.50
CA GLY A 399 -0.12 25.27 -6.55
C GLY A 399 -0.24 23.83 -7.02
N ALA A 400 -0.27 23.61 -8.33
CA ALA A 400 -0.38 22.29 -8.97
C ALA A 400 0.97 21.61 -9.27
N ALA A 401 2.07 22.36 -9.21
CA ALA A 401 3.39 21.92 -9.71
C ALA A 401 3.90 20.60 -9.14
N VAL A 402 3.67 20.33 -7.84
CA VAL A 402 4.12 19.09 -7.18
C VAL A 402 3.38 17.88 -7.74
N LEU A 403 2.06 17.96 -7.86
CA LEU A 403 1.25 16.91 -8.45
C LEU A 403 1.52 16.80 -9.97
N GLY A 404 1.67 17.92 -10.67
CA GLY A 404 2.02 17.96 -12.10
C GLY A 404 3.34 17.23 -12.39
N ALA A 405 4.38 17.47 -11.59
CA ALA A 405 5.64 16.75 -11.73
C ALA A 405 5.50 15.23 -11.48
N ALA A 406 4.68 14.83 -10.50
CA ALA A 406 4.42 13.42 -10.22
C ALA A 406 3.61 12.74 -11.35
N LEU A 407 2.57 13.43 -11.86
CA LEU A 407 1.79 13.00 -13.01
C LEU A 407 2.65 12.86 -14.27
N GLN A 408 3.52 13.83 -14.55
CA GLN A 408 4.42 13.78 -15.70
C GLN A 408 5.33 12.56 -15.66
N GLN A 409 5.88 12.24 -14.48
CA GLN A 409 6.72 11.05 -14.30
C GLN A 409 5.94 9.75 -14.50
N ALA A 410 4.73 9.66 -13.95
CA ALA A 410 3.89 8.48 -14.09
C ALA A 410 3.42 8.29 -15.55
N LEU A 411 3.00 9.35 -16.22
CA LEU A 411 2.49 9.30 -17.60
C LEU A 411 3.57 9.01 -18.63
N ALA A 412 4.84 9.34 -18.35
CA ALA A 412 5.97 8.96 -19.19
C ALA A 412 6.10 7.42 -19.34
N LEU A 413 5.58 6.64 -18.39
CA LEU A 413 5.59 5.17 -18.44
C LEU A 413 4.46 4.59 -19.32
N ASN A 414 3.31 5.27 -19.32
CA ASN A 414 2.10 4.83 -20.03
C ASN A 414 2.05 5.28 -21.51
N GLN A 415 2.81 6.32 -21.89
CA GLN A 415 2.72 6.97 -23.21
C GLN A 415 1.27 7.38 -23.58
N ALA A 416 0.49 7.79 -22.58
CA ALA A 416 -0.93 8.06 -22.72
C ALA A 416 -1.20 9.24 -23.67
N ASP A 417 -2.11 9.04 -24.63
CA ASP A 417 -2.78 10.15 -25.30
C ASP A 417 -3.95 10.63 -24.42
N LYS A 418 -4.32 11.91 -24.54
CA LYS A 418 -5.39 12.54 -23.77
C LYS A 418 -6.74 11.83 -23.92
N ASP A 419 -7.00 11.23 -25.09
CA ASP A 419 -8.27 10.54 -25.39
C ASP A 419 -8.30 9.11 -24.82
N ARG A 420 -7.17 8.63 -24.29
CA ARG A 420 -7.00 7.27 -23.74
C ARG A 420 -6.64 7.27 -22.26
N LEU A 421 -6.63 8.44 -21.62
CA LEU A 421 -6.24 8.57 -20.23
C LEU A 421 -7.47 8.59 -19.31
N LEU A 422 -7.50 7.65 -18.37
CA LEU A 422 -8.37 7.70 -17.20
C LEU A 422 -7.59 8.14 -15.96
N VAL A 423 -8.22 8.95 -15.13
CA VAL A 423 -7.68 9.36 -13.84
C VAL A 423 -8.66 8.96 -12.75
N VAL A 424 -8.22 8.14 -11.80
CA VAL A 424 -9.00 7.82 -10.60
C VAL A 424 -8.32 8.48 -9.40
N SER A 425 -9.07 9.23 -8.60
CA SER A 425 -8.49 10.07 -7.54
C SER A 425 -9.24 9.98 -6.23
N ASP A 426 -8.52 9.95 -5.11
CA ASP A 426 -9.10 10.15 -3.77
C ASP A 426 -9.48 11.62 -3.46
N ALA A 427 -9.34 12.54 -4.44
CA ALA A 427 -9.76 13.93 -4.29
C ALA A 427 -11.22 14.01 -3.81
N ASP A 428 -11.44 14.70 -2.71
CA ASP A 428 -12.75 14.87 -2.11
C ASP A 428 -13.43 16.17 -2.56
N HIS A 429 -14.50 16.56 -1.87
CA HIS A 429 -15.28 17.75 -2.17
C HIS A 429 -14.50 19.06 -1.98
N ARG A 430 -13.36 19.04 -1.27
CA ARG A 430 -12.62 20.27 -0.96
C ARG A 430 -12.05 20.87 -2.25
N ALA A 431 -12.38 22.12 -2.51
CA ALA A 431 -11.97 22.84 -3.71
C ALA A 431 -10.45 22.84 -3.91
N SER A 432 -9.66 22.81 -2.83
CA SER A 432 -8.20 22.72 -2.91
C SER A 432 -7.71 21.44 -3.59
N ARG A 433 -8.36 20.29 -3.34
CA ARG A 433 -8.00 19.00 -3.95
C ARG A 433 -8.40 18.95 -5.41
N THR A 434 -9.63 19.36 -5.72
CA THR A 434 -10.14 19.37 -7.09
C THR A 434 -9.36 20.34 -7.97
N ALA A 435 -9.08 21.56 -7.49
CA ALA A 435 -8.32 22.55 -8.26
C ALA A 435 -6.89 22.09 -8.54
N GLU A 436 -6.19 21.56 -7.53
CA GLU A 436 -4.84 21.03 -7.71
C GLU A 436 -4.80 19.91 -8.75
N LEU A 437 -5.72 18.96 -8.65
CA LEU A 437 -5.81 17.82 -9.57
C LEU A 437 -6.09 18.26 -11.01
N PHE A 438 -7.10 19.13 -11.20
CA PHE A 438 -7.51 19.56 -12.53
C PHE A 438 -6.48 20.45 -13.20
N GLU A 439 -5.87 21.38 -12.44
CA GLU A 439 -4.80 22.24 -12.95
C GLU A 439 -3.56 21.41 -13.31
N ALA A 440 -3.14 20.49 -12.43
CA ALA A 440 -2.00 19.60 -12.71
C ALA A 440 -2.24 18.73 -13.95
N LEU A 441 -3.44 18.16 -14.09
CA LEU A 441 -3.80 17.33 -15.23
C LEU A 441 -3.79 18.12 -16.54
N GLN A 442 -4.37 19.34 -16.57
CA GLN A 442 -4.39 20.18 -17.76
C GLN A 442 -3.01 20.68 -18.16
N GLU A 443 -2.12 20.93 -17.20
CA GLU A 443 -0.72 21.32 -17.47
C GLU A 443 0.07 20.16 -18.10
N VAL A 444 -0.12 18.93 -17.60
CA VAL A 444 0.64 17.76 -18.05
C VAL A 444 0.07 17.15 -19.33
N VAL A 445 -1.25 17.18 -19.50
CA VAL A 445 -1.96 16.62 -20.66
C VAL A 445 -2.86 17.70 -21.29
N PRO A 446 -2.31 18.62 -22.09
CA PRO A 446 -3.08 19.71 -22.67
C PRO A 446 -4.26 19.23 -23.53
N GLY A 447 -5.44 19.80 -23.29
CA GLY A 447 -6.65 19.51 -24.05
C GLY A 447 -7.43 18.29 -23.58
N VAL A 448 -7.02 17.63 -22.49
CA VAL A 448 -7.89 16.71 -21.75
C VAL A 448 -8.99 17.51 -21.04
N ASP A 449 -10.21 16.98 -21.01
CA ASP A 449 -11.28 17.53 -20.16
C ASP A 449 -11.28 16.78 -18.82
N PRO A 450 -10.87 17.42 -17.71
CA PRO A 450 -10.85 16.76 -16.41
C PRO A 450 -12.22 16.28 -15.95
N MET A 451 -13.31 16.91 -16.39
CA MET A 451 -14.67 16.50 -16.02
C MET A 451 -15.07 15.15 -16.61
N LEU A 452 -14.43 14.75 -17.72
CA LEU A 452 -14.66 13.47 -18.37
C LEU A 452 -13.58 12.45 -18.02
N ALA A 453 -12.33 12.89 -17.87
CA ALA A 453 -11.20 11.99 -17.62
C ALA A 453 -11.03 11.60 -16.14
N VAL A 454 -11.56 12.39 -15.20
CA VAL A 454 -11.32 12.19 -13.76
C VAL A 454 -12.55 11.64 -13.04
N THR A 455 -12.37 10.48 -12.40
CA THR A 455 -13.29 9.96 -11.39
C THR A 455 -12.75 10.26 -9.99
N ARG A 456 -13.46 11.09 -9.22
CA ARG A 456 -13.09 11.49 -7.86
C ARG A 456 -13.84 10.66 -6.83
N VAL A 457 -13.28 9.52 -6.41
CA VAL A 457 -13.92 8.62 -5.44
C VAL A 457 -14.13 9.29 -4.08
N GLY A 458 -13.23 10.17 -3.65
CA GLY A 458 -13.36 10.90 -2.38
C GLY A 458 -14.54 11.88 -2.35
N GLU A 459 -15.07 12.30 -3.50
CA GLU A 459 -16.27 13.15 -3.55
C GLU A 459 -17.52 12.39 -3.14
N SER A 460 -17.63 11.11 -3.52
CA SER A 460 -18.78 10.25 -3.24
C SER A 460 -18.62 9.47 -1.93
N CYS A 461 -17.39 9.01 -1.65
CA CYS A 461 -17.09 8.12 -0.52
C CYS A 461 -16.42 8.83 0.67
N GLY A 462 -16.23 10.14 0.60
CA GLY A 462 -15.66 10.92 1.69
C GLY A 462 -14.23 10.52 2.03
N ASP A 463 -13.93 10.50 3.33
CA ASP A 463 -12.63 10.15 3.89
C ASP A 463 -12.60 8.68 4.31
N MET A 464 -12.01 7.85 3.46
CA MET A 464 -11.93 6.39 3.61
C MET A 464 -10.74 5.93 4.47
N GLY A 465 -10.11 6.81 5.25
CA GLY A 465 -9.02 6.47 6.16
C GLY A 465 -7.86 5.73 5.47
N LEU A 466 -7.38 4.62 6.05
CA LEU A 466 -6.34 3.76 5.45
C LEU A 466 -6.74 3.12 4.12
N ALA A 467 -8.00 2.75 3.94
CA ALA A 467 -8.45 2.06 2.73
C ALA A 467 -8.28 2.93 1.45
N ARG A 468 -8.27 4.26 1.59
CA ARG A 468 -7.98 5.19 0.47
C ARG A 468 -6.59 4.98 -0.15
N ALA A 469 -5.68 4.33 0.56
CA ALA A 469 -4.38 3.98 0.00
C ALA A 469 -4.51 3.01 -1.19
N LEU A 470 -5.55 2.18 -1.24
CA LEU A 470 -5.74 1.18 -2.31
C LEU A 470 -6.87 1.53 -3.27
N VAL A 471 -7.95 2.14 -2.78
CA VAL A 471 -9.21 2.31 -3.54
C VAL A 471 -9.01 2.94 -4.93
N PRO A 472 -8.28 4.07 -5.12
CA PRO A 472 -8.05 4.62 -6.45
C PRO A 472 -7.36 3.65 -7.41
N SER A 473 -6.38 2.87 -6.93
CA SER A 473 -5.65 1.91 -7.76
C SER A 473 -6.52 0.68 -8.10
N ALA A 474 -7.32 0.19 -7.15
CA ALA A 474 -8.27 -0.88 -7.37
C ALA A 474 -9.32 -0.49 -8.43
N LEU A 475 -9.97 0.65 -8.25
CA LEU A 475 -10.97 1.15 -9.20
C LEU A 475 -10.38 1.45 -10.58
N ALA A 476 -9.14 1.94 -10.65
CA ALA A 476 -8.46 2.12 -11.93
C ALA A 476 -8.19 0.79 -12.64
N CYS A 477 -7.87 -0.29 -11.91
CA CYS A 477 -7.75 -1.63 -12.49
C CYS A 477 -9.10 -2.10 -13.05
N THR A 478 -10.18 -1.94 -12.29
CA THR A 478 -11.52 -2.30 -12.75
C THR A 478 -11.96 -1.48 -13.96
N ALA A 479 -11.67 -0.18 -13.97
CA ALA A 479 -11.94 0.69 -15.10
C ALA A 479 -11.22 0.22 -16.37
N LEU A 480 -9.95 -0.19 -16.26
CA LEU A 480 -9.17 -0.71 -17.38
C LEU A 480 -9.70 -2.06 -17.89
N ARG A 481 -10.20 -2.92 -17.00
CA ARG A 481 -10.81 -4.21 -17.38
C ARG A 481 -12.19 -4.03 -18.03
N ALA A 482 -12.96 -3.06 -17.56
CA ALA A 482 -14.29 -2.74 -18.09
C ALA A 482 -14.22 -1.87 -19.35
N GLY A 483 -13.11 -1.17 -19.58
CA GLY A 483 -12.95 -0.16 -20.61
C GLY A 483 -13.11 -0.72 -22.02
N GLU A 484 -13.96 -0.05 -22.82
CA GLU A 484 -14.18 -0.37 -24.24
C GLU A 484 -13.15 0.29 -25.16
N VAL A 485 -12.38 1.25 -24.64
CA VAL A 485 -11.39 2.01 -25.40
C VAL A 485 -10.10 1.19 -25.52
N PRO A 486 -9.68 0.79 -26.73
CA PRO A 486 -8.44 0.04 -26.91
C PRO A 486 -7.22 0.84 -26.44
N ASP A 487 -6.27 0.15 -25.81
CA ASP A 487 -5.05 0.73 -25.24
C ASP A 487 -5.31 1.89 -24.25
N GLN A 488 -6.48 1.94 -23.61
CA GLN A 488 -6.75 2.87 -22.53
C GLN A 488 -5.76 2.63 -21.39
N VAL A 489 -5.28 3.70 -20.78
CA VAL A 489 -4.35 3.64 -19.65
C VAL A 489 -4.91 4.48 -18.51
N ALA A 490 -4.51 4.17 -17.29
CA ALA A 490 -5.02 4.85 -16.12
C ALA A 490 -3.88 5.38 -15.24
N VAL A 491 -4.18 6.44 -14.50
CA VAL A 491 -3.38 6.87 -13.35
C VAL A 491 -4.28 6.95 -12.11
N ALA A 492 -3.84 6.32 -11.04
CA ALA A 492 -4.44 6.47 -9.73
C ALA A 492 -3.70 7.58 -8.97
N THR A 493 -4.43 8.56 -8.43
CA THR A 493 -3.87 9.70 -7.73
C THR A 493 -4.38 9.76 -6.28
N HIS A 494 -3.46 10.01 -5.35
CA HIS A 494 -3.75 10.20 -3.94
C HIS A 494 -3.33 11.63 -3.56
N VAL A 495 -4.32 12.49 -3.39
CA VAL A 495 -4.19 13.93 -3.15
C VAL A 495 -4.93 14.39 -1.89
N GLN A 496 -5.73 13.54 -1.25
CA GLN A 496 -6.55 13.92 -0.08
C GLN A 496 -5.70 14.43 1.10
N SER A 497 -4.47 13.92 1.29
CA SER A 497 -3.51 14.47 2.26
C SER A 497 -3.20 15.93 2.02
N SER A 498 -2.95 16.67 3.12
CA SER A 498 -2.57 18.08 3.04
C SER A 498 -1.20 18.30 2.38
N HIS A 499 -0.30 17.29 2.41
CA HIS A 499 1.07 17.46 1.92
C HIS A 499 1.51 16.37 0.92
N GLU A 500 1.07 15.13 1.11
CA GLU A 500 1.62 14.00 0.36
C GLU A 500 0.85 13.76 -0.94
N ARG A 501 1.58 13.49 -2.02
CA ARG A 501 1.05 13.16 -3.33
C ARG A 501 1.59 11.81 -3.76
N VAL A 502 0.70 10.91 -4.17
CA VAL A 502 1.09 9.65 -4.79
C VAL A 502 0.39 9.53 -6.13
N VAL A 503 1.13 9.13 -7.15
CA VAL A 503 0.60 8.80 -8.48
C VAL A 503 1.09 7.41 -8.87
N VAL A 504 0.15 6.55 -9.25
CA VAL A 504 0.43 5.18 -9.70
C VAL A 504 -0.02 5.05 -11.15
N ALA A 505 0.91 4.73 -12.04
CA ALA A 505 0.60 4.44 -13.43
C ALA A 505 0.10 3.00 -13.58
N LEU A 506 -0.94 2.82 -14.39
CA LEU A 506 -1.60 1.55 -14.66
C LEU A 506 -1.86 1.40 -16.17
N ALA A 507 -1.68 0.18 -16.70
CA ALA A 507 -1.94 -0.12 -18.11
C ALA A 507 -2.48 -1.55 -18.28
N PRO A 508 -3.31 -1.80 -19.31
CA PRO A 508 -3.89 -3.10 -19.57
C PRO A 508 -2.83 -4.11 -20.03
N TRP A 509 -3.17 -5.39 -19.90
CA TRP A 509 -2.38 -6.51 -20.44
C TRP A 509 -2.09 -6.32 -21.93
N GLY A 510 -0.85 -6.56 -22.35
CA GLY A 510 -0.48 -6.50 -23.77
C GLY A 510 -0.24 -5.10 -24.34
N ALA A 511 -0.39 -4.03 -23.56
CA ALA A 511 -0.01 -2.68 -23.98
C ALA A 511 1.47 -2.64 -24.42
N ALA A 512 1.75 -2.09 -25.60
CA ALA A 512 3.11 -1.99 -26.14
C ALA A 512 3.98 -1.11 -25.23
N LEU A 513 5.04 -1.69 -24.66
CA LEU A 513 6.03 -0.94 -23.88
C LEU A 513 6.84 -0.03 -24.81
N ALA A 514 7.27 1.13 -24.29
CA ALA A 514 8.33 1.89 -24.94
C ALA A 514 9.56 0.98 -25.06
N SER A 515 10.03 0.74 -26.29
CA SER A 515 11.39 0.26 -26.49
C SER A 515 12.33 1.33 -25.94
N THR A 516 13.00 1.03 -24.84
CA THR A 516 14.00 1.91 -24.21
C THR A 516 15.28 1.97 -25.02
#